data_AF-A0A668AKH1-F1
#
_entry.id   AF-A0A668AKH1-F1
#
_cell.length_a   1.000
_cell.length_b   1.000
_cell.length_c   1.000
_cell.angle_alpha   90.00
_cell.angle_beta   90.00
_cell.angle_gamma   90.00
#
_symmetry.space_group_name_H-M   'P 1'
#
loop_
_entity.id
_entity.type
_entity.pdbx_description
1 polymer ?
#
loop_
_entity_poly.entity_id
_entity_poly.type
_entity_poly.pdbx_seq_one_letter_code
_entity_poly.pdbx_strand_id
1 'polypeptide(L)'
;FSPLETPHGFAVKYQQIGLSIMEGKLKLELRQVGGVCKLSSESSLRRCRTPDGKICSGRGECDCGVCICQATDPEKFYGPHCECHDWVCATHNEKTCNDRGYCDCGKCECDEGWFGEACQFQEDCNLSNKKSKELCRNPQGVVCSNRGTCHCGSCMCNNPDERSLVTGRFCECDDSECLDEDTGEVCGGHGQCYCGNCYCDAGWHGDKCEFQCDISPWESKRRCTSPDGKICSNRGTCVCGECTCYDVDPSGDWGDIHGDTCECDERSCHATYDRYTDDFCSGHGQCNCGRCDCKEGWAGNKCEHPLSCSLSLESSLKKCRGTSNLPCFGRGQCQCGQCTCHPPGDSRVHGKNCECDDRQCEDLSGEVCGGERTHTHTQTHTHHLCVHEGH
;
A
#
# COMPACT_ATOMS: atom_id res chain seq x y z
N PHE A 1 -67.43 30.09 -2.25
CA PHE A 1 -66.24 29.35 -2.69
C PHE A 1 -65.55 30.21 -3.73
N SER A 2 -64.58 31.01 -3.29
CA SER A 2 -63.69 31.79 -4.14
C SER A 2 -62.39 30.98 -4.37
N PRO A 3 -61.68 31.22 -5.48
CA PRO A 3 -60.61 30.35 -5.95
C PRO A 3 -59.26 30.70 -5.29
N LEU A 4 -58.40 29.68 -5.14
CA LEU A 4 -57.01 29.84 -4.71
C LEU A 4 -56.11 30.24 -5.88
N GLU A 5 -55.30 31.25 -5.64
CA GLU A 5 -54.22 31.76 -6.47
C GLU A 5 -53.08 30.71 -6.61
N THR A 6 -52.46 30.69 -7.79
CA THR A 6 -51.29 29.89 -8.13
C THR A 6 -50.01 30.72 -7.92
N PRO A 7 -48.92 30.18 -7.35
CA PRO A 7 -47.64 30.89 -7.33
C PRO A 7 -46.86 30.64 -8.62
N HIS A 8 -46.56 31.74 -9.30
CA HIS A 8 -45.57 31.87 -10.35
C HIS A 8 -44.16 31.53 -9.82
N GLY A 9 -43.65 30.32 -10.11
CA GLY A 9 -42.26 29.96 -9.80
C GLY A 9 -41.59 28.99 -10.79
N PHE A 10 -42.36 28.35 -11.66
CA PHE A 10 -41.85 27.32 -12.58
C PHE A 10 -41.41 27.85 -13.96
N ALA A 11 -41.75 29.08 -14.31
CA ALA A 11 -41.47 29.61 -15.66
C ALA A 11 -40.02 30.09 -15.84
N VAL A 12 -39.34 30.55 -14.79
CA VAL A 12 -37.98 31.12 -14.90
C VAL A 12 -36.92 30.02 -15.08
N LYS A 13 -37.11 28.83 -14.48
CA LYS A 13 -36.20 27.66 -14.58
C LYS A 13 -36.03 27.13 -16.01
N TYR A 14 -37.09 27.12 -16.82
CA TYR A 14 -36.99 26.72 -18.23
C TYR A 14 -36.20 27.72 -19.07
N GLN A 15 -36.19 28.99 -18.68
CA GLN A 15 -35.59 30.06 -19.45
C GLN A 15 -34.06 30.12 -19.27
N GLN A 16 -33.55 29.85 -18.06
CA GLN A 16 -32.10 29.78 -17.78
C GLN A 16 -31.45 28.52 -18.38
N ILE A 17 -32.11 27.36 -18.27
CA ILE A 17 -31.67 26.09 -18.90
C ILE A 17 -31.75 26.21 -20.43
N GLY A 18 -32.78 26.90 -20.94
CA GLY A 18 -32.91 27.26 -22.34
C GLY A 18 -31.75 28.12 -22.83
N LEU A 19 -31.27 29.09 -22.04
CA LEU A 19 -30.15 29.97 -22.41
C LEU A 19 -28.82 29.21 -22.55
N SER A 20 -28.47 28.29 -21.63
CA SER A 20 -27.24 27.47 -21.73
C SER A 20 -27.28 26.48 -22.91
N ILE A 21 -28.44 25.85 -23.16
CA ILE A 21 -28.65 24.98 -24.32
C ILE A 21 -28.58 25.79 -25.64
N MET A 22 -29.08 27.03 -25.64
CA MET A 22 -29.05 27.92 -26.81
C MET A 22 -27.63 28.45 -27.07
N GLU A 23 -26.84 28.77 -26.04
CA GLU A 23 -25.42 29.13 -26.19
C GLU A 23 -24.56 27.95 -26.67
N GLY A 24 -24.84 26.72 -26.19
CA GLY A 24 -24.23 25.49 -26.67
C GLY A 24 -24.57 25.17 -28.13
N LYS A 25 -25.84 25.32 -28.53
CA LYS A 25 -26.28 25.18 -29.93
C LYS A 25 -25.69 26.26 -30.84
N LEU A 26 -25.61 27.52 -30.38
CA LEU A 26 -25.02 28.62 -31.15
C LEU A 26 -23.51 28.40 -31.39
N LYS A 27 -22.78 27.84 -30.42
CA LYS A 27 -21.37 27.43 -30.59
C LYS A 27 -21.20 26.22 -31.51
N LEU A 28 -22.18 25.31 -31.57
CA LEU A 28 -22.20 24.18 -32.50
C LEU A 28 -22.40 24.64 -33.95
N GLU A 29 -23.31 25.59 -34.20
CA GLU A 29 -23.59 26.12 -35.55
C GLU A 29 -22.40 26.91 -36.14
N LEU A 30 -21.57 27.54 -35.31
CA LEU A 30 -20.35 28.23 -35.78
C LEU A 30 -19.25 27.25 -36.25
N ARG A 31 -19.29 25.98 -35.83
CA ARG A 31 -18.26 24.97 -36.10
C ARG A 31 -18.67 23.91 -37.14
N GLN A 32 -19.95 23.81 -37.47
CA GLN A 32 -20.51 22.89 -38.45
C GLN A 32 -21.10 23.66 -39.65
N VAL A 33 -20.69 23.33 -40.87
CA VAL A 33 -21.39 23.76 -42.09
C VAL A 33 -22.13 22.52 -42.62
N GLY A 34 -23.45 22.53 -42.59
CA GLY A 34 -24.26 21.40 -43.05
C GLY A 34 -24.14 20.12 -42.20
N GLY A 35 -23.83 20.24 -40.90
CA GLY A 35 -23.71 19.10 -39.98
C GLY A 35 -22.39 18.32 -40.06
N VAL A 36 -21.41 18.80 -40.82
CA VAL A 36 -20.08 18.16 -40.94
C VAL A 36 -19.06 18.91 -40.09
N CYS A 37 -18.35 18.17 -39.23
CA CYS A 37 -17.31 18.72 -38.35
C CYS A 37 -16.11 19.25 -39.14
N LYS A 38 -15.71 20.52 -38.89
CA LYS A 38 -14.52 21.13 -39.51
C LYS A 38 -13.17 20.67 -38.94
N LEU A 39 -13.17 19.95 -37.82
CA LEU A 39 -11.96 19.51 -37.14
C LEU A 39 -11.55 18.11 -37.61
N SER A 40 -10.24 17.83 -37.64
CA SER A 40 -9.79 16.44 -37.76
C SER A 40 -10.22 15.65 -36.52
N SER A 41 -10.41 14.33 -36.68
CA SER A 41 -10.79 13.43 -35.58
C SER A 41 -9.85 13.56 -34.38
N GLU A 42 -8.54 13.64 -34.63
CA GLU A 42 -7.54 13.82 -33.58
C GLU A 42 -7.65 15.19 -32.87
N SER A 43 -7.91 16.26 -33.61
CA SER A 43 -8.09 17.61 -33.05
C SER A 43 -9.38 17.75 -32.25
N SER A 44 -10.44 17.05 -32.69
CA SER A 44 -11.71 16.95 -31.98
C SER A 44 -11.50 16.26 -30.63
N LEU A 45 -10.87 15.08 -30.62
CA LEU A 45 -10.61 14.32 -29.41
C LEU A 45 -9.69 15.05 -28.42
N ARG A 46 -8.65 15.74 -28.92
CA ARG A 46 -7.76 16.54 -28.05
C ARG A 46 -8.50 17.63 -27.28
N ARG A 47 -9.56 18.23 -27.85
CA ARG A 47 -10.35 19.28 -27.18
C ARG A 47 -11.35 18.74 -26.16
N CYS A 48 -11.68 17.46 -26.23
CA CYS A 48 -12.56 16.79 -25.27
C CYS A 48 -11.77 16.04 -24.19
N ARG A 49 -10.43 16.03 -24.30
CA ARG A 49 -9.56 15.27 -23.41
C ARG A 49 -9.32 16.05 -22.12
N THR A 50 -9.56 15.40 -21.00
CA THR A 50 -9.30 15.92 -19.65
C THR A 50 -7.83 15.67 -19.24
N PRO A 51 -7.32 16.33 -18.18
CA PRO A 51 -5.93 16.17 -17.72
C PRO A 51 -5.56 14.72 -17.37
N ASP A 52 -6.53 13.93 -16.88
CA ASP A 52 -6.43 12.49 -16.61
C ASP A 52 -6.53 11.61 -17.87
N GLY A 53 -6.48 12.21 -19.07
CA GLY A 53 -6.42 11.52 -20.35
C GLY A 53 -7.76 10.97 -20.87
N LYS A 54 -8.84 11.08 -20.08
CA LYS A 54 -10.18 10.64 -20.47
C LYS A 54 -10.83 11.58 -21.48
N ILE A 55 -11.73 11.06 -22.30
CA ILE A 55 -12.55 11.87 -23.21
C ILE A 55 -13.88 12.15 -22.49
N CYS A 56 -14.20 13.43 -22.31
CA CYS A 56 -15.42 13.87 -21.63
C CYS A 56 -15.60 13.22 -20.25
N SER A 57 -14.52 13.18 -19.47
CA SER A 57 -14.46 12.55 -18.14
C SER A 57 -14.89 11.07 -18.09
N GLY A 58 -15.02 10.41 -19.26
CA GLY A 58 -15.57 9.06 -19.39
C GLY A 58 -17.10 8.97 -19.26
N ARG A 59 -17.79 10.12 -19.23
CA ARG A 59 -19.24 10.24 -18.95
C ARG A 59 -20.01 10.91 -20.08
N GLY A 60 -19.41 10.96 -21.27
CA GLY A 60 -19.97 11.60 -22.46
C GLY A 60 -19.24 11.20 -23.72
N GLU A 61 -19.81 11.58 -24.86
CA GLU A 61 -19.23 11.37 -26.18
C GLU A 61 -18.70 12.70 -26.73
N CYS A 62 -17.52 12.67 -27.36
CA CYS A 62 -16.96 13.86 -27.98
C CYS A 62 -17.47 14.03 -29.41
N ASP A 63 -18.27 15.07 -29.64
CA ASP A 63 -18.71 15.48 -30.98
C ASP A 63 -18.06 16.82 -31.37
N CYS A 64 -17.19 16.77 -32.38
CA CYS A 64 -16.52 17.94 -32.94
C CYS A 64 -15.83 18.89 -31.92
N GLY A 65 -15.15 18.31 -30.93
CA GLY A 65 -14.45 19.06 -29.88
C GLY A 65 -15.37 19.69 -28.84
N VAL A 66 -16.58 19.14 -28.69
CA VAL A 66 -17.56 19.44 -27.65
C VAL A 66 -17.99 18.14 -27.01
N CYS A 67 -18.06 18.10 -25.68
CA CYS A 67 -18.55 16.93 -24.97
C CYS A 67 -20.07 16.91 -24.90
N ILE A 68 -20.67 15.80 -25.32
CA ILE A 68 -22.09 15.50 -25.20
C ILE A 68 -22.25 14.57 -24.00
N CYS A 69 -22.69 15.13 -22.88
CA CYS A 69 -22.78 14.39 -21.62
C CYS A 69 -23.94 13.43 -21.60
N GLN A 70 -23.74 12.28 -20.95
CA GLN A 70 -24.79 11.31 -20.71
C GLN A 70 -25.82 11.91 -19.76
N ALA A 71 -27.09 11.83 -20.15
CA ALA A 71 -28.23 12.33 -19.39
C ALA A 71 -29.23 11.18 -19.17
N THR A 72 -28.80 10.16 -18.43
CA THR A 72 -29.65 9.05 -18.01
C THR A 72 -30.18 9.35 -16.61
N ASP A 73 -31.49 9.53 -16.42
CA ASP A 73 -32.08 9.76 -15.10
C ASP A 73 -31.80 8.53 -14.18
N PRO A 74 -31.19 8.68 -12.98
CA PRO A 74 -30.98 9.89 -12.18
C PRO A 74 -29.59 10.59 -12.31
N GLU A 75 -28.71 10.10 -13.18
CA GLU A 75 -27.34 10.58 -13.39
C GLU A 75 -27.25 11.61 -14.54
N LYS A 76 -27.33 12.90 -14.21
CA LYS A 76 -27.14 13.99 -15.19
C LYS A 76 -25.75 14.59 -15.05
N PHE A 77 -24.86 14.26 -15.97
CA PHE A 77 -23.54 14.90 -16.07
C PHE A 77 -23.62 16.15 -16.95
N TYR A 78 -22.90 17.19 -16.58
CA TYR A 78 -22.83 18.46 -17.31
C TYR A 78 -21.44 19.10 -17.18
N GLY A 79 -21.23 20.25 -17.81
CA GLY A 79 -19.92 20.90 -17.91
C GLY A 79 -19.22 20.66 -19.27
N PRO A 80 -18.18 21.45 -19.60
CA PRO A 80 -17.52 21.41 -20.90
C PRO A 80 -16.82 20.07 -21.21
N HIS A 81 -16.49 19.28 -20.19
CA HIS A 81 -15.92 17.95 -20.27
C HIS A 81 -16.75 16.90 -19.50
N CYS A 82 -18.02 17.16 -19.20
CA CYS A 82 -18.89 16.28 -18.41
C CYS A 82 -18.33 15.94 -17.01
N GLU A 83 -17.61 16.89 -16.44
CA GLU A 83 -16.95 16.83 -15.15
C GLU A 83 -17.89 17.16 -13.97
N CYS A 84 -18.99 17.86 -14.25
CA CYS A 84 -19.94 18.29 -13.23
C CYS A 84 -21.09 17.30 -13.08
N HIS A 85 -21.57 17.14 -11.84
CA HIS A 85 -22.80 16.41 -11.51
C HIS A 85 -23.28 16.87 -10.13
N ASP A 86 -24.56 16.68 -9.83
CA ASP A 86 -25.19 17.24 -8.62
C ASP A 86 -24.55 16.74 -7.31
N TRP A 87 -24.07 15.50 -7.28
CA TRP A 87 -23.30 14.92 -6.16
C TRP A 87 -21.94 15.59 -5.86
N VAL A 88 -21.43 16.46 -6.74
CA VAL A 88 -20.14 17.16 -6.54
C VAL A 88 -20.31 18.29 -5.53
N CYS A 89 -21.52 18.84 -5.37
CA CYS A 89 -21.75 19.93 -4.43
C CYS A 89 -21.83 19.46 -2.98
N ALA A 90 -21.54 20.40 -2.07
CA ALA A 90 -21.59 20.15 -0.64
C ALA A 90 -22.95 19.57 -0.21
N THR A 91 -22.89 18.59 0.68
CA THR A 91 -24.07 17.92 1.22
C THR A 91 -24.26 18.29 2.68
N HIS A 92 -25.51 18.42 3.10
CA HIS A 92 -25.87 18.60 4.50
C HIS A 92 -27.12 17.80 4.80
N ASN A 93 -27.11 17.04 5.91
CA ASN A 93 -28.16 16.04 6.22
C ASN A 93 -28.45 15.09 5.05
N GLU A 94 -27.39 14.57 4.41
CA GLU A 94 -27.49 13.62 3.28
C GLU A 94 -28.18 14.18 2.03
N LYS A 95 -28.31 15.51 1.93
CA LYS A 95 -28.95 16.20 0.81
C LYS A 95 -27.99 17.20 0.19
N THR A 96 -27.82 17.12 -1.13
CA THR A 96 -27.06 18.09 -1.92
C THR A 96 -27.69 19.48 -1.77
N CYS A 97 -26.88 20.48 -1.40
CA CYS A 97 -27.35 21.85 -1.13
C CYS A 97 -28.55 21.90 -0.16
N ASN A 98 -28.66 20.92 0.74
CA ASN A 98 -29.72 20.79 1.75
C ASN A 98 -31.17 20.83 1.18
N ASP A 99 -31.37 20.55 -0.11
CA ASP A 99 -32.63 20.80 -0.86
C ASP A 99 -33.13 22.26 -0.78
N ARG A 100 -32.23 23.22 -0.51
CA ARG A 100 -32.49 24.66 -0.35
C ARG A 100 -31.64 25.52 -1.28
N GLY A 101 -31.30 24.95 -2.42
CA GLY A 101 -30.49 25.58 -3.45
C GLY A 101 -30.36 24.65 -4.64
N TYR A 102 -29.60 25.08 -5.63
CA TYR A 102 -29.20 24.24 -6.74
C TYR A 102 -27.68 24.10 -6.79
N CYS A 103 -27.22 22.93 -7.23
CA CYS A 103 -25.81 22.69 -7.45
C CYS A 103 -25.40 23.30 -8.79
N ASP A 104 -24.43 24.21 -8.77
CA ASP A 104 -23.73 24.73 -9.95
C ASP A 104 -22.28 24.24 -9.91
N CYS A 105 -22.03 23.09 -10.54
CA CYS A 105 -20.71 22.48 -10.72
C CYS A 105 -19.79 22.55 -9.48
N GLY A 106 -20.23 21.98 -8.37
CA GLY A 106 -19.46 21.92 -7.11
C GLY A 106 -19.75 23.04 -6.13
N LYS A 107 -20.51 24.08 -6.52
CA LYS A 107 -20.94 25.15 -5.63
C LYS A 107 -22.46 25.17 -5.45
N CYS A 108 -22.92 25.30 -4.21
CA CYS A 108 -24.35 25.47 -3.95
C CYS A 108 -24.76 26.94 -4.11
N GLU A 109 -25.73 27.18 -4.98
CA GLU A 109 -26.40 28.45 -5.13
C GLU A 109 -27.72 28.39 -4.35
N CYS A 110 -27.73 29.05 -3.19
CA CYS A 110 -28.80 28.94 -2.21
C CYS A 110 -30.05 29.73 -2.58
N ASP A 111 -31.21 29.19 -2.21
CA ASP A 111 -32.50 29.88 -2.31
C ASP A 111 -32.53 31.11 -1.40
N GLU A 112 -33.40 32.09 -1.71
CA GLU A 112 -33.55 33.30 -0.89
C GLU A 112 -33.78 32.99 0.60
N GLY A 113 -32.99 33.64 1.47
CA GLY A 113 -33.04 33.44 2.92
C GLY A 113 -32.24 32.24 3.44
N TRP A 114 -31.43 31.58 2.58
CA TRP A 114 -30.51 30.51 2.96
C TRP A 114 -29.08 30.83 2.55
N PHE A 115 -28.11 30.38 3.35
CA PHE A 115 -26.69 30.59 3.09
C PHE A 115 -25.81 29.47 3.67
N GLY A 116 -24.52 29.53 3.35
CA GLY A 116 -23.51 28.52 3.69
C GLY A 116 -23.18 27.62 2.50
N GLU A 117 -22.04 26.92 2.58
CA GLU A 117 -21.51 26.06 1.51
C GLU A 117 -22.50 25.00 0.99
N ALA A 118 -23.38 24.51 1.85
CA ALA A 118 -24.42 23.53 1.52
C ALA A 118 -25.84 24.08 1.72
N CYS A 119 -26.02 25.41 1.80
CA CYS A 119 -27.31 26.05 2.11
C CYS A 119 -27.93 25.56 3.43
N GLN A 120 -27.08 25.34 4.43
CA GLN A 120 -27.44 24.74 5.70
C GLN A 120 -27.95 25.73 6.76
N PHE A 121 -27.78 27.03 6.52
CA PHE A 121 -28.16 28.09 7.46
C PHE A 121 -29.30 28.93 6.90
N GLN A 122 -30.27 29.24 7.76
CA GLN A 122 -31.37 30.14 7.46
C GLN A 122 -31.01 31.54 7.96
N GLU A 123 -31.22 32.59 7.14
CA GLU A 123 -30.97 33.98 7.51
C GLU A 123 -31.89 34.43 8.65
N ASP A 124 -33.21 34.23 8.47
CA ASP A 124 -34.22 34.57 9.48
C ASP A 124 -34.62 33.35 10.32
N CYS A 125 -34.19 33.34 11.58
CA CYS A 125 -34.48 32.22 12.46
C CYS A 125 -35.88 32.30 13.10
N ASN A 126 -36.77 31.41 12.67
CA ASN A 126 -38.13 31.27 13.22
C ASN A 126 -38.21 30.42 14.51
N LEU A 127 -37.06 29.97 15.05
CA LEU A 127 -37.00 29.13 16.24
C LEU A 127 -36.69 29.94 17.50
N SER A 128 -37.32 29.56 18.62
CA SER A 128 -36.90 30.04 19.93
C SER A 128 -35.47 29.59 20.25
N ASN A 129 -34.69 30.43 20.94
CA ASN A 129 -33.31 30.14 21.34
C ASN A 129 -33.16 28.79 22.04
N LYS A 130 -34.14 28.41 22.88
CA LYS A 130 -34.14 27.09 23.56
C LYS A 130 -34.26 25.93 22.59
N LYS A 131 -35.21 26.01 21.65
CA LYS A 131 -35.46 24.97 20.65
C LYS A 131 -34.31 24.86 19.64
N SER A 132 -33.74 25.99 19.23
CA SER A 132 -32.53 26.03 18.40
C SER A 132 -31.37 25.29 19.09
N LYS A 133 -31.08 25.61 20.36
CA LYS A 133 -29.99 24.96 21.11
C LYS A 133 -30.20 23.46 21.32
N GLU A 134 -31.44 23.01 21.48
CA GLU A 134 -31.75 21.58 21.58
C GLU A 134 -31.40 20.80 20.30
N LEU A 135 -31.61 21.39 19.12
CA LEU A 135 -31.29 20.75 17.83
C LEU A 135 -29.79 20.68 17.53
N CYS A 136 -29.01 21.61 18.09
CA CYS A 136 -27.55 21.66 18.00
C CYS A 136 -26.84 20.78 19.04
N ARG A 137 -27.58 20.03 19.85
CA ARG A 137 -27.04 19.24 20.95
C ARG A 137 -26.71 17.83 20.47
N ASN A 138 -25.46 17.41 20.67
CA ASN A 138 -25.01 16.07 20.34
C ASN A 138 -25.54 15.03 21.37
N PRO A 139 -25.37 13.71 21.13
CA PRO A 139 -25.82 12.66 22.05
C PRO A 139 -25.22 12.75 23.46
N GLN A 140 -24.05 13.39 23.60
CA GLN A 140 -23.37 13.63 24.88
C GLN A 140 -23.91 14.87 25.63
N GLY A 141 -24.88 15.58 25.06
CA GLY A 141 -25.48 16.77 25.67
C GLY A 141 -24.68 18.05 25.47
N VAL A 142 -23.65 18.05 24.62
CA VAL A 142 -22.82 19.21 24.31
C VAL A 142 -23.34 19.90 23.04
N VAL A 143 -23.43 21.22 23.07
CA VAL A 143 -23.89 22.02 21.93
C VAL A 143 -22.70 22.28 21.00
N CYS A 144 -22.80 21.86 19.73
CA CYS A 144 -21.76 22.04 18.71
C CYS A 144 -20.34 21.65 19.19
N SER A 145 -20.25 20.60 20.03
CA SER A 145 -19.01 20.07 20.60
C SER A 145 -18.08 21.12 21.24
N ASN A 146 -18.63 22.27 21.65
CA ASN A 146 -17.87 23.46 22.09
C ASN A 146 -16.87 24.02 21.05
N ARG A 147 -16.95 23.59 19.80
CA ARG A 147 -16.09 24.01 18.68
C ARG A 147 -16.85 24.83 17.64
N GLY A 148 -18.01 25.36 18.01
CA GLY A 148 -18.85 26.15 17.12
C GLY A 148 -19.97 26.89 17.85
N THR A 149 -20.74 27.66 17.09
CA THR A 149 -21.91 28.40 17.58
C THR A 149 -23.19 27.83 16.95
N CYS A 150 -24.27 27.77 17.73
CA CYS A 150 -25.55 27.24 17.24
C CYS A 150 -26.38 28.36 16.59
N HIS A 151 -26.68 28.20 15.30
CA HIS A 151 -27.53 29.09 14.53
C HIS A 151 -28.76 28.35 14.00
N CYS A 152 -29.94 28.70 14.51
CA CYS A 152 -31.23 28.15 14.09
C CYS A 152 -31.31 26.61 14.00
N GLY A 153 -30.66 25.91 14.92
CA GLY A 153 -30.65 24.44 14.98
C GLY A 153 -29.57 23.76 14.16
N SER A 154 -28.68 24.53 13.52
CA SER A 154 -27.47 24.07 12.84
C SER A 154 -26.22 24.62 13.52
N CYS A 155 -25.14 23.85 13.57
CA CYS A 155 -23.86 24.30 14.14
C CYS A 155 -23.01 25.01 13.07
N MET A 156 -22.55 26.22 13.39
CA MET A 156 -21.52 26.95 12.66
C MET A 156 -20.18 26.69 13.34
N CYS A 157 -19.34 25.85 12.74
CA CYS A 157 -18.05 25.48 13.31
C CYS A 157 -17.06 26.64 13.26
N ASN A 158 -16.27 26.79 14.33
CA ASN A 158 -15.30 27.86 14.45
C ASN A 158 -13.98 27.40 13.83
N ASN A 159 -13.57 28.05 12.75
CA ASN A 159 -12.27 27.86 12.11
C ASN A 159 -11.50 29.19 12.18
N PRO A 160 -10.89 29.52 13.34
CA PRO A 160 -10.25 30.82 13.56
C PRO A 160 -8.93 30.99 12.79
N ASP A 161 -8.28 29.88 12.44
CA ASP A 161 -7.05 29.82 11.64
C ASP A 161 -7.31 29.02 10.36
N GLU A 162 -6.62 29.31 9.25
CA GLU A 162 -6.72 28.54 7.99
C GLU A 162 -6.33 27.05 8.16
N ARG A 163 -5.66 26.71 9.25
CA ARG A 163 -5.27 25.33 9.63
C ARG A 163 -6.34 24.58 10.43
N SER A 164 -7.30 25.29 11.01
CA SER A 164 -8.39 24.66 11.76
C SER A 164 -9.48 24.25 10.76
N LEU A 165 -9.64 22.94 10.56
CA LEU A 165 -10.66 22.39 9.68
C LEU A 165 -11.68 21.61 10.51
N VAL A 166 -12.43 22.29 11.37
CA VAL A 166 -13.47 21.66 12.18
C VAL A 166 -14.75 21.52 11.35
N THR A 167 -15.21 20.28 11.20
CA THR A 167 -16.39 19.94 10.39
C THR A 167 -17.35 19.03 11.17
N GLY A 168 -18.44 18.60 10.52
CA GLY A 168 -19.46 17.72 11.10
C GLY A 168 -20.70 18.47 11.58
N ARG A 169 -21.80 17.72 11.76
CA ARG A 169 -23.13 18.27 12.10
C ARG A 169 -23.12 19.00 13.44
N PHE A 170 -22.30 18.54 14.36
CA PHE A 170 -22.12 19.08 15.70
C PHE A 170 -20.68 19.58 15.91
N CYS A 171 -19.92 19.87 14.85
CA CYS A 171 -18.50 20.29 14.92
C CYS A 171 -17.61 19.28 15.68
N GLU A 172 -17.90 17.99 15.50
CA GLU A 172 -17.25 16.87 16.17
C GLU A 172 -15.98 16.40 15.47
N CYS A 173 -15.79 16.74 14.20
CA CYS A 173 -14.68 16.29 13.38
C CYS A 173 -13.56 17.34 13.34
N ASP A 174 -12.33 16.84 13.45
CA ASP A 174 -11.10 17.64 13.35
C ASP A 174 -10.35 17.18 12.11
N ASP A 175 -10.51 17.91 11.01
CA ASP A 175 -9.97 17.51 9.71
C ASP A 175 -8.57 18.10 9.48
N SER A 176 -7.91 18.62 10.51
CA SER A 176 -6.52 19.10 10.42
C SER A 176 -5.55 17.99 10.00
N GLU A 177 -5.86 16.73 10.34
CA GLU A 177 -5.06 15.56 9.97
C GLU A 177 -5.04 15.32 8.44
N CYS A 178 -6.07 15.78 7.73
CA CYS A 178 -6.13 15.70 6.28
C CYS A 178 -5.27 16.77 5.58
N LEU A 179 -4.78 17.78 6.31
CA LEU A 179 -3.93 18.80 5.73
C LEU A 179 -2.55 18.22 5.42
N ASP A 180 -2.14 18.32 4.17
CA ASP A 180 -0.80 17.98 3.74
C ASP A 180 0.16 19.12 4.11
N GLU A 181 1.24 18.82 4.84
CA GLU A 181 2.15 19.86 5.34
C GLU A 181 3.10 20.38 4.25
N ASP A 182 3.34 19.58 3.20
CA ASP A 182 4.27 19.91 2.12
C ASP A 182 3.61 20.82 1.08
N THR A 183 2.35 20.53 0.74
CA THR A 183 1.55 21.28 -0.23
C THR A 183 0.70 22.36 0.42
N GLY A 184 0.32 22.19 1.69
CA GLY A 184 -0.64 23.04 2.39
C GLY A 184 -2.09 22.81 1.98
N GLU A 185 -2.37 21.77 1.19
CA GLU A 185 -3.69 21.45 0.66
C GLU A 185 -4.35 20.31 1.44
N VAL A 186 -5.69 20.34 1.54
CA VAL A 186 -6.44 19.24 2.17
C VAL A 186 -6.44 18.05 1.23
N CYS A 187 -5.99 16.90 1.73
CA CYS A 187 -5.81 15.67 0.96
C CYS A 187 -5.00 15.90 -0.33
N GLY A 188 -3.92 16.69 -0.22
CA GLY A 188 -3.00 16.99 -1.33
C GLY A 188 -3.68 17.63 -2.55
N GLY A 189 -4.89 18.20 -2.38
CA GLY A 189 -5.69 18.74 -3.48
C GLY A 189 -6.34 17.67 -4.37
N HIS A 190 -6.25 16.40 -3.99
CA HIS A 190 -6.61 15.24 -4.81
C HIS A 190 -7.57 14.28 -4.09
N GLY A 191 -8.37 14.81 -3.18
CA GLY A 191 -9.35 14.03 -2.45
C GLY A 191 -10.24 14.89 -1.57
N GLN A 192 -11.16 14.23 -0.89
CA GLN A 192 -12.07 14.85 0.06
C GLN A 192 -11.80 14.32 1.45
N CYS A 193 -11.70 15.23 2.43
CA CYS A 193 -11.55 14.84 3.82
C CYS A 193 -12.92 14.58 4.46
N TYR A 194 -13.03 13.47 5.17
CA TYR A 194 -14.17 13.16 6.01
C TYR A 194 -13.69 12.71 7.40
N CYS A 195 -13.84 13.59 8.38
CA CYS A 195 -13.54 13.31 9.78
C CYS A 195 -12.12 12.75 10.00
N GLY A 196 -11.12 13.44 9.47
CA GLY A 196 -9.71 13.07 9.57
C GLY A 196 -9.23 11.97 8.61
N ASN A 197 -10.05 11.54 7.64
CA ASN A 197 -9.64 10.55 6.63
C ASN A 197 -9.80 11.13 5.23
N CYS A 198 -8.77 10.99 4.40
CA CYS A 198 -8.83 11.39 2.99
C CYS A 198 -9.41 10.29 2.11
N TYR A 199 -10.35 10.69 1.26
CA TYR A 199 -10.95 9.88 0.22
C TYR A 199 -10.46 10.39 -1.11
N CYS A 200 -9.47 9.69 -1.66
CA CYS A 200 -8.74 10.14 -2.85
C CYS A 200 -9.54 10.03 -4.13
N ASP A 201 -9.25 10.96 -5.04
CA ASP A 201 -9.72 10.93 -6.41
C ASP A 201 -9.16 9.71 -7.16
N ALA A 202 -9.83 9.34 -8.25
CA ALA A 202 -9.44 8.18 -9.03
C ALA A 202 -8.00 8.32 -9.58
N GLY A 203 -7.11 7.42 -9.16
CA GLY A 203 -5.69 7.42 -9.55
C GLY A 203 -4.76 8.05 -8.51
N TRP A 204 -5.31 8.60 -7.43
CA TRP A 204 -4.56 9.11 -6.29
C TRP A 204 -4.66 8.16 -5.09
N HIS A 205 -3.56 8.09 -4.35
CA HIS A 205 -3.31 7.13 -3.28
C HIS A 205 -2.47 7.77 -2.18
N GLY A 206 -2.38 7.11 -1.04
CA GLY A 206 -1.74 7.63 0.17
C GLY A 206 -2.76 8.06 1.20
N ASP A 207 -2.28 8.33 2.42
CA ASP A 207 -3.14 8.73 3.53
C ASP A 207 -3.65 10.17 3.34
N LYS A 208 -2.93 10.99 2.56
CA LYS A 208 -3.27 12.35 2.19
C LYS A 208 -3.41 12.53 0.67
N CYS A 209 -3.57 11.44 -0.09
CA CYS A 209 -3.72 11.46 -1.54
C CYS A 209 -2.53 12.07 -2.30
N GLU A 210 -1.33 11.94 -1.76
CA GLU A 210 -0.09 12.52 -2.26
C GLU A 210 0.56 11.74 -3.42
N PHE A 211 0.12 10.49 -3.67
CA PHE A 211 0.70 9.62 -4.69
C PHE A 211 -0.22 9.44 -5.91
N GLN A 212 0.26 9.83 -7.09
CA GLN A 212 -0.41 9.50 -8.35
C GLN A 212 0.12 8.16 -8.89
N CYS A 213 -0.79 7.21 -9.14
CA CYS A 213 -0.42 5.93 -9.75
C CYS A 213 -0.99 5.82 -11.18
N ASP A 214 -0.15 5.36 -12.11
CA ASP A 214 -0.56 5.02 -13.47
C ASP A 214 -1.40 3.73 -13.56
N ILE A 215 -1.55 3.03 -12.44
CA ILE A 215 -2.25 1.75 -12.33
C ILE A 215 -3.47 1.87 -11.43
N SER A 216 -4.47 1.04 -11.72
CA SER A 216 -5.73 1.05 -10.97
C SER A 216 -5.59 0.52 -9.53
N PRO A 217 -6.54 0.84 -8.61
CA PRO A 217 -6.50 0.35 -7.23
C PRO A 217 -6.49 -1.18 -7.12
N TRP A 218 -7.22 -1.88 -7.99
CA TRP A 218 -7.26 -3.35 -7.99
C TRP A 218 -5.92 -3.94 -8.42
N GLU A 219 -5.25 -3.30 -9.37
CA GLU A 219 -3.97 -3.77 -9.89
C GLU A 219 -2.84 -3.52 -8.89
N SER A 220 -2.84 -2.35 -8.25
CA SER A 220 -1.95 -2.03 -7.12
C SER A 220 -2.08 -3.08 -6.02
N LYS A 221 -3.32 -3.34 -5.54
CA LYS A 221 -3.59 -4.36 -4.53
C LYS A 221 -3.08 -5.74 -4.97
N ARG A 222 -3.32 -6.13 -6.22
CA ARG A 222 -2.90 -7.44 -6.75
C ARG A 222 -1.39 -7.61 -6.74
N ARG A 223 -0.62 -6.57 -7.11
CA ARG A 223 0.85 -6.63 -7.15
C ARG A 223 1.47 -6.76 -5.76
N CYS A 224 0.86 -6.10 -4.77
CA CYS A 224 1.30 -6.17 -3.38
C CYS A 224 0.76 -7.37 -2.61
N THR A 225 -0.09 -8.22 -3.22
CA THR A 225 -0.65 -9.39 -2.52
C THR A 225 0.37 -10.51 -2.50
N SER A 226 0.88 -10.80 -1.31
CA SER A 226 1.79 -11.89 -1.01
C SER A 226 1.15 -13.27 -1.26
N PRO A 227 1.94 -14.36 -1.40
CA PRO A 227 1.42 -15.72 -1.60
C PRO A 227 0.50 -16.22 -0.48
N ASP A 228 0.64 -15.68 0.74
CA ASP A 228 -0.22 -15.96 1.89
C ASP A 228 -1.53 -15.14 1.88
N GLY A 229 -1.76 -14.34 0.83
CA GLY A 229 -2.97 -13.54 0.61
C GLY A 229 -3.01 -12.21 1.37
N LYS A 230 -1.91 -11.82 2.03
CA LYS A 230 -1.79 -10.55 2.74
C LYS A 230 -1.20 -9.47 1.84
N ILE A 231 -1.42 -8.21 2.19
CA ILE A 231 -0.79 -7.08 1.50
C ILE A 231 0.57 -6.85 2.13
N CYS A 232 1.64 -6.93 1.33
CA CYS A 232 3.02 -6.79 1.77
C CYS A 232 3.33 -7.61 3.04
N SER A 233 2.80 -8.84 3.13
CA SER A 233 2.92 -9.74 4.28
C SER A 233 2.52 -9.13 5.65
N ASN A 234 1.73 -8.04 5.67
CA ASN A 234 1.49 -7.18 6.84
C ASN A 234 2.77 -6.59 7.47
N ARG A 235 3.83 -6.48 6.68
CA ARG A 235 5.17 -6.03 7.08
C ARG A 235 5.69 -4.87 6.23
N GLY A 236 4.79 -4.23 5.48
CA GLY A 236 5.06 -3.05 4.69
C GLY A 236 3.80 -2.35 4.24
N THR A 237 3.99 -1.21 3.59
CA THR A 237 2.93 -0.41 2.96
C THR A 237 2.95 -0.62 1.46
N CYS A 238 1.78 -0.84 0.86
CA CYS A 238 1.65 -0.95 -0.59
C CYS A 238 1.38 0.42 -1.22
N VAL A 239 2.25 0.90 -2.11
CA VAL A 239 2.09 2.14 -2.87
C VAL A 239 2.31 1.83 -4.35
N CYS A 240 1.33 2.17 -5.20
CA CYS A 240 1.38 1.93 -6.65
C CYS A 240 1.81 0.50 -7.07
N GLY A 241 1.45 -0.52 -6.29
CA GLY A 241 1.80 -1.92 -6.58
C GLY A 241 3.22 -2.32 -6.19
N GLU A 242 3.90 -1.48 -5.40
CA GLU A 242 5.21 -1.75 -4.82
C GLU A 242 5.10 -1.73 -3.29
N CYS A 243 5.76 -2.68 -2.63
CA CYS A 243 5.77 -2.77 -1.18
C CYS A 243 6.98 -2.04 -0.61
N THR A 244 6.73 -1.05 0.25
CA THR A 244 7.75 -0.45 1.11
C THR A 244 7.77 -1.20 2.44
N CYS A 245 8.80 -2.02 2.66
CA CYS A 245 8.93 -2.84 3.87
C CYS A 245 9.31 -1.99 5.08
N TYR A 246 8.77 -2.35 6.25
CA TYR A 246 9.11 -1.68 7.50
C TYR A 246 10.47 -2.15 8.03
N ASP A 247 11.26 -1.24 8.60
CA ASP A 247 12.57 -1.56 9.19
C ASP A 247 12.48 -2.28 10.56
N VAL A 248 11.27 -2.36 11.13
CA VAL A 248 11.01 -2.90 12.47
C VAL A 248 9.84 -3.88 12.44
N ASP A 249 10.11 -5.13 12.82
CA ASP A 249 9.04 -6.10 13.07
C ASP A 249 8.26 -5.69 14.35
N PRO A 250 6.94 -5.97 14.45
CA PRO A 250 6.13 -5.67 15.65
C PRO A 250 6.68 -6.22 16.97
N SER A 251 7.63 -7.17 16.93
CA SER A 251 8.35 -7.68 18.10
C SER A 251 9.46 -6.77 18.64
N GLY A 252 9.80 -5.68 17.94
CA GLY A 252 10.82 -4.71 18.37
C GLY A 252 12.26 -5.15 18.17
N ASP A 253 12.48 -6.27 17.48
CA ASP A 253 13.79 -6.70 16.99
C ASP A 253 14.03 -6.09 15.61
N TRP A 254 15.20 -5.48 15.42
CA TRP A 254 15.65 -4.99 14.12
C TRP A 254 15.85 -6.18 13.19
N GLY A 255 15.31 -6.08 11.97
CA GLY A 255 15.54 -7.08 10.94
C GLY A 255 15.36 -6.45 9.57
N ASP A 256 16.27 -6.78 8.66
CA ASP A 256 16.18 -6.37 7.25
C ASP A 256 14.98 -7.10 6.61
N ILE A 257 13.76 -6.53 6.72
CA ILE A 257 12.58 -7.06 6.04
C ILE A 257 12.67 -6.69 4.57
N HIS A 258 12.57 -7.69 3.70
CA HIS A 258 12.73 -7.48 2.27
C HIS A 258 11.89 -8.48 1.45
N GLY A 259 12.00 -8.38 0.12
CA GLY A 259 11.20 -9.13 -0.84
C GLY A 259 10.13 -8.26 -1.50
N ASP A 260 9.66 -8.68 -2.67
CA ASP A 260 8.70 -7.91 -3.47
C ASP A 260 7.39 -7.62 -2.70
N THR A 261 7.07 -8.49 -1.73
CA THR A 261 5.90 -8.35 -0.86
C THR A 261 6.26 -8.44 0.63
N CYS A 262 7.48 -8.05 1.01
CA CYS A 262 7.99 -8.04 2.39
C CYS A 262 7.85 -9.38 3.13
N GLU A 263 7.92 -10.48 2.38
CA GLU A 263 7.71 -11.83 2.90
C GLU A 263 8.95 -12.43 3.57
N CYS A 264 10.09 -11.71 3.53
CA CYS A 264 11.38 -12.23 3.94
C CYS A 264 12.00 -11.39 5.06
N ASP A 265 12.72 -12.07 5.95
CA ASP A 265 13.51 -11.50 7.04
C ASP A 265 14.73 -12.40 7.30
N GLU A 266 15.65 -11.97 8.18
CA GLU A 266 16.86 -12.73 8.54
C GLU A 266 16.56 -14.13 9.11
N ARG A 267 15.41 -14.31 9.77
CA ARG A 267 14.98 -15.61 10.32
C ARG A 267 14.63 -16.60 9.20
N SER A 268 14.17 -16.11 8.07
CA SER A 268 13.90 -16.89 6.86
C SER A 268 15.18 -17.54 6.30
N CYS A 269 16.35 -17.01 6.64
CA CYS A 269 17.67 -17.49 6.20
C CYS A 269 18.33 -18.48 7.17
N HIS A 270 17.65 -18.89 8.24
CA HIS A 270 18.22 -19.85 9.20
C HIS A 270 18.63 -21.19 8.54
N ALA A 271 17.95 -21.60 7.47
CA ALA A 271 18.34 -22.81 6.72
C ALA A 271 19.68 -22.67 5.97
N THR A 272 20.05 -21.45 5.59
CA THR A 272 21.27 -21.13 4.83
C THR A 272 22.44 -20.71 5.70
N TYR A 273 22.21 -20.52 7.00
CA TYR A 273 23.28 -20.32 7.99
C TYR A 273 24.26 -21.49 7.97
N ASP A 274 25.55 -21.18 7.93
CA ASP A 274 26.65 -22.13 7.99
C ASP A 274 27.43 -21.92 9.29
N ARG A 275 27.23 -22.84 10.24
CA ARG A 275 27.86 -22.79 11.57
C ARG A 275 29.38 -22.79 11.53
N TYR A 276 30.01 -23.27 10.46
CA TYR A 276 31.47 -23.36 10.38
C TYR A 276 32.12 -22.04 9.95
N THR A 277 31.41 -21.25 9.15
CA THR A 277 31.84 -19.92 8.71
C THR A 277 31.24 -18.81 9.56
N ASP A 278 30.25 -19.14 10.40
CA ASP A 278 29.44 -18.18 11.18
C ASP A 278 28.78 -17.13 10.28
N ASP A 279 28.37 -17.55 9.09
CA ASP A 279 27.85 -16.66 8.05
C ASP A 279 26.67 -17.32 7.31
N PHE A 280 25.81 -16.50 6.70
CA PHE A 280 24.76 -16.97 5.81
C PHE A 280 25.35 -17.19 4.41
N CYS A 281 24.87 -18.23 3.73
CA CYS A 281 25.36 -18.54 2.37
C CYS A 281 26.90 -18.68 2.33
N SER A 282 27.47 -19.23 3.40
CA SER A 282 28.92 -19.41 3.60
C SER A 282 29.75 -18.14 3.33
N GLY A 283 29.16 -16.94 3.47
CA GLY A 283 29.78 -15.63 3.17
C GLY A 283 29.95 -15.32 1.67
N HIS A 284 29.50 -16.22 0.81
CA HIS A 284 29.67 -16.17 -0.63
C HIS A 284 28.36 -15.89 -1.38
N GLY A 285 27.33 -15.42 -0.69
CA GLY A 285 26.07 -15.04 -1.31
C GLY A 285 25.25 -14.09 -0.46
N GLN A 286 24.19 -13.56 -1.05
CA GLN A 286 23.12 -12.87 -0.34
C GLN A 286 21.99 -13.87 -0.11
N CYS A 287 21.42 -13.92 1.10
CA CYS A 287 20.24 -14.73 1.32
C CYS A 287 18.99 -13.98 0.84
N ASN A 288 18.16 -14.67 0.06
CA ASN A 288 16.84 -14.26 -0.36
C ASN A 288 15.83 -15.34 0.03
N CYS A 289 15.12 -15.10 1.13
CA CYS A 289 13.96 -15.91 1.55
C CYS A 289 14.29 -17.41 1.72
N GLY A 290 15.43 -17.70 2.37
CA GLY A 290 15.89 -19.07 2.61
C GLY A 290 16.62 -19.74 1.43
N ARG A 291 16.87 -19.01 0.34
CA ARG A 291 17.77 -19.40 -0.76
C ARG A 291 18.96 -18.45 -0.82
N CYS A 292 20.11 -18.94 -1.26
CA CYS A 292 21.29 -18.11 -1.50
C CYS A 292 21.45 -17.72 -2.96
N ASP A 293 21.63 -16.43 -3.21
CA ASP A 293 22.11 -15.91 -4.48
C ASP A 293 23.63 -15.75 -4.40
N CYS A 294 24.33 -16.68 -5.05
CA CYS A 294 25.77 -16.77 -4.96
C CYS A 294 26.48 -15.68 -5.76
N LYS A 295 27.53 -15.12 -5.15
CA LYS A 295 28.47 -14.20 -5.81
C LYS A 295 29.13 -14.92 -6.99
N GLU A 296 29.58 -14.13 -7.98
CA GLU A 296 30.24 -14.67 -9.17
C GLU A 296 31.40 -15.60 -8.78
N GLY A 297 31.44 -16.79 -9.40
CA GLY A 297 32.44 -17.80 -9.08
C GLY A 297 32.05 -18.79 -7.98
N TRP A 298 30.84 -18.71 -7.41
CA TRP A 298 30.34 -19.63 -6.38
C TRP A 298 29.02 -20.31 -6.77
N ALA A 299 28.79 -21.50 -6.22
CA ALA A 299 27.62 -22.34 -6.46
C ALA A 299 27.32 -23.21 -5.23
N GLY A 300 26.16 -23.87 -5.25
CA GLY A 300 25.68 -24.67 -4.12
C GLY A 300 24.46 -24.03 -3.46
N ASN A 301 23.78 -24.79 -2.58
CA ASN A 301 22.57 -24.29 -1.93
C ASN A 301 22.87 -23.22 -0.88
N LYS A 302 24.09 -23.23 -0.34
CA LYS A 302 24.64 -22.25 0.59
C LYS A 302 25.85 -21.52 -0.01
N CYS A 303 26.04 -21.55 -1.33
CA CYS A 303 27.22 -20.96 -1.98
C CYS A 303 28.57 -21.50 -1.46
N GLU A 304 28.57 -22.76 -1.01
CA GLU A 304 29.73 -23.41 -0.40
C GLU A 304 30.78 -23.89 -1.42
N HIS A 305 30.46 -23.87 -2.73
CA HIS A 305 31.27 -24.50 -3.76
C HIS A 305 31.84 -23.50 -4.78
N PRO A 306 33.17 -23.39 -4.94
CA PRO A 306 33.76 -22.52 -5.94
C PRO A 306 33.64 -23.13 -7.35
N LEU A 307 33.27 -22.31 -8.34
CA LEU A 307 33.19 -22.69 -9.77
C LEU A 307 34.57 -22.94 -10.39
N SER A 308 35.64 -22.41 -9.79
CA SER A 308 37.02 -22.73 -10.18
C SER A 308 37.43 -24.17 -9.83
N CYS A 309 36.62 -24.89 -9.07
CA CYS A 309 36.85 -26.28 -8.75
C CYS A 309 36.77 -27.15 -10.01
N SER A 310 37.73 -28.07 -10.15
CA SER A 310 37.76 -29.03 -11.26
C SER A 310 36.71 -30.16 -11.14
N LEU A 311 36.03 -30.25 -10.00
CA LEU A 311 34.99 -31.23 -9.73
C LEU A 311 33.60 -30.59 -9.84
N SER A 312 32.62 -31.36 -10.32
CA SER A 312 31.22 -30.95 -10.19
C SER A 312 30.79 -30.94 -8.73
N LEU A 313 29.78 -30.13 -8.40
CA LEU A 313 29.21 -30.03 -7.05
C LEU A 313 28.88 -31.43 -6.47
N GLU A 314 28.24 -32.28 -7.27
CA GLU A 314 27.89 -33.65 -6.85
C GLU A 314 29.14 -34.52 -6.60
N SER A 315 30.15 -34.42 -7.47
CA SER A 315 31.40 -35.18 -7.32
C SER A 315 32.20 -34.74 -6.09
N SER A 316 32.22 -33.43 -5.84
CA SER A 316 32.83 -32.79 -4.67
C SER A 316 32.17 -33.28 -3.38
N LEU A 317 30.84 -33.20 -3.30
CA LEU A 317 30.07 -33.69 -2.16
C LEU A 317 30.25 -35.20 -1.95
N LYS A 318 30.27 -36.00 -3.02
CA LYS A 318 30.51 -37.45 -2.93
C LYS A 318 31.89 -37.76 -2.35
N LYS A 319 32.92 -37.02 -2.75
CA LYS A 319 34.27 -37.14 -2.19
C LYS A 319 34.31 -36.81 -0.70
N CYS A 320 33.67 -35.70 -0.29
CA CYS A 320 33.62 -35.28 1.10
C CYS A 320 32.73 -36.15 1.98
N ARG A 321 31.72 -36.80 1.42
CA ARG A 321 30.83 -37.71 2.14
C ARG A 321 31.52 -39.03 2.46
N GLY A 322 32.36 -39.55 1.57
CA GLY A 322 33.06 -40.82 1.78
C GLY A 322 32.07 -41.95 2.04
N THR A 323 32.15 -42.59 3.21
CA THR A 323 31.24 -43.65 3.67
C THR A 323 30.07 -43.15 4.52
N SER A 324 30.05 -41.86 4.87
CA SER A 324 29.01 -41.27 5.72
C SER A 324 27.76 -40.90 4.93
N ASN A 325 26.69 -40.56 5.64
CA ASN A 325 25.52 -39.90 5.04
C ASN A 325 25.64 -38.37 5.03
N LEU A 326 26.58 -37.81 5.79
CA LEU A 326 26.84 -36.38 5.90
C LEU A 326 28.19 -36.04 5.28
N PRO A 327 28.31 -34.89 4.58
CA PRO A 327 29.62 -34.40 4.15
C PRO A 327 30.51 -34.16 5.37
N CYS A 328 31.77 -34.61 5.27
CA CYS A 328 32.79 -34.50 6.32
C CYS A 328 32.32 -35.02 7.69
N PHE A 329 31.52 -36.11 7.70
CA PHE A 329 30.93 -36.71 8.90
C PHE A 329 30.12 -35.74 9.77
N GLY A 330 29.71 -34.59 9.22
CA GLY A 330 29.05 -33.54 9.98
C GLY A 330 29.96 -32.84 11.01
N ARG A 331 31.28 -32.96 10.87
CA ARG A 331 32.30 -32.35 11.75
C ARG A 331 33.26 -31.43 11.00
N GLY A 332 32.97 -31.14 9.74
CA GLY A 332 33.85 -30.34 8.91
C GLY A 332 33.16 -29.67 7.73
N GLN A 333 33.84 -28.71 7.13
CA GLN A 333 33.38 -28.02 5.94
C GLN A 333 33.96 -28.70 4.69
N CYS A 334 33.10 -29.00 3.72
CA CYS A 334 33.52 -29.57 2.44
C CYS A 334 33.74 -28.45 1.41
N GLN A 335 34.95 -28.36 0.86
CA GLN A 335 35.27 -27.45 -0.24
C GLN A 335 36.00 -28.21 -1.34
N CYS A 336 35.43 -28.24 -2.55
CA CYS A 336 36.03 -28.90 -3.73
C CYS A 336 36.52 -30.35 -3.49
N GLY A 337 35.75 -31.15 -2.74
CA GLY A 337 36.08 -32.55 -2.44
C GLY A 337 37.12 -32.75 -1.34
N GLN A 338 37.45 -31.71 -0.59
CA GLN A 338 38.34 -31.73 0.57
C GLN A 338 37.57 -31.29 1.82
N CYS A 339 37.80 -31.99 2.93
CA CYS A 339 37.18 -31.67 4.21
C CYS A 339 38.16 -30.90 5.09
N THR A 340 37.71 -29.77 5.62
CA THR A 340 38.37 -29.05 6.72
C THR A 340 37.66 -29.45 8.02
N CYS A 341 38.35 -30.17 8.90
CA CYS A 341 37.76 -30.62 10.17
C CYS A 341 37.72 -29.47 11.19
N HIS A 342 36.61 -29.36 11.92
CA HIS A 342 36.40 -28.34 12.93
C HIS A 342 36.40 -28.94 14.35
N PRO A 343 36.91 -28.19 15.35
CA PRO A 343 37.46 -26.84 15.23
C PRO A 343 38.87 -26.81 14.58
N PRO A 344 39.19 -25.78 13.78
CA PRO A 344 40.47 -25.70 13.09
C PRO A 344 41.64 -25.65 14.10
N GLY A 345 42.64 -26.49 13.89
CA GLY A 345 43.80 -26.63 14.78
C GLY A 345 43.65 -27.69 15.87
N ASP A 346 42.48 -28.31 16.01
CA ASP A 346 42.27 -29.45 16.91
C ASP A 346 42.62 -30.76 16.19
N SER A 347 43.74 -31.39 16.56
CA SER A 347 44.20 -32.65 15.95
C SER A 347 43.36 -33.86 16.33
N ARG A 348 42.40 -33.73 17.25
CA ARG A 348 41.56 -34.85 17.72
C ARG A 348 40.44 -35.20 16.75
N VAL A 349 40.03 -34.28 15.88
CA VAL A 349 39.11 -34.57 14.77
C VAL A 349 39.92 -34.63 13.48
N HIS A 350 40.07 -35.82 12.93
CA HIS A 350 40.99 -36.08 11.83
C HIS A 350 40.45 -37.14 10.86
N GLY A 351 41.24 -37.46 9.85
CA GLY A 351 40.83 -38.27 8.71
C GLY A 351 40.47 -37.44 7.49
N LYS A 352 40.42 -38.08 6.32
CA LYS A 352 40.22 -37.39 5.04
C LYS A 352 38.82 -36.77 4.92
N ASN A 353 37.89 -37.34 5.66
CA ASN A 353 36.48 -36.98 5.71
C ASN A 353 36.05 -36.60 7.14
N CYS A 354 36.98 -36.31 8.07
CA CYS A 354 36.70 -36.03 9.48
C CYS A 354 35.98 -37.17 10.23
N GLU A 355 36.26 -38.40 9.81
CA GLU A 355 35.66 -39.64 10.31
C GLU A 355 36.09 -39.97 11.74
N CYS A 356 37.30 -39.60 12.14
CA CYS A 356 37.87 -39.87 13.45
C CYS A 356 37.62 -38.70 14.42
N ASP A 357 37.27 -39.02 15.67
CA ASP A 357 37.01 -38.05 16.74
C ASP A 357 37.47 -38.62 18.09
N ASP A 358 38.71 -38.29 18.45
CA ASP A 358 39.40 -38.86 19.61
C ASP A 358 39.04 -38.12 20.92
N ARG A 359 38.17 -37.11 20.86
CA ARG A 359 37.73 -36.35 22.05
C ARG A 359 36.96 -37.19 23.08
N GLN A 360 36.48 -38.36 22.66
CA GLN A 360 35.78 -39.32 23.51
C GLN A 360 36.68 -40.50 23.94
N CYS A 361 37.96 -40.46 23.56
CA CYS A 361 38.92 -41.54 23.76
C CYS A 361 39.99 -41.21 24.80
N GLU A 362 39.86 -40.08 25.51
CA GLU A 362 40.79 -39.69 26.58
C GLU A 362 40.40 -40.38 27.90
N ASP A 363 41.39 -40.97 28.58
CA ASP A 363 41.24 -41.37 29.99
C ASP A 363 41.34 -40.16 30.95
N LEU A 364 41.20 -40.38 32.26
CA LEU A 364 41.30 -39.31 33.29
C LEU A 364 42.66 -38.56 33.29
N SER A 365 43.66 -39.05 32.55
CA SER A 365 44.98 -38.44 32.37
C SER A 365 45.17 -37.73 31.02
N GLY A 366 44.17 -37.75 30.13
CA GLY A 366 44.25 -37.11 28.82
C GLY A 366 44.99 -37.92 27.75
N GLU A 367 45.23 -39.22 27.96
CA GLU A 367 45.83 -40.09 26.94
C GLU A 367 44.75 -40.72 26.05
N VAL A 368 44.95 -40.67 24.73
CA VAL A 368 44.05 -41.27 23.73
C VAL A 368 44.28 -42.79 23.68
N CYS A 369 43.23 -43.58 23.85
CA CYS A 369 43.24 -45.04 23.79
C CYS A 369 43.69 -45.56 22.40
N GLY A 370 44.99 -45.84 22.18
CA GLY A 370 45.43 -46.43 20.90
C GLY A 370 46.92 -46.64 20.65
N GLY A 371 47.81 -46.45 21.63
CA GLY A 371 49.24 -46.73 21.45
C GLY A 371 49.59 -48.22 21.49
N GLU A 372 50.58 -48.66 20.71
CA GLU A 372 51.15 -50.02 20.74
C GLU A 372 51.65 -50.37 22.16
N ARG A 373 50.80 -51.03 22.96
CA ARG A 373 51.24 -51.76 24.15
C ARG A 373 50.68 -53.16 24.12
N THR A 374 51.61 -54.11 24.04
CA THR A 374 51.38 -55.54 24.24
C THR A 374 50.92 -55.79 25.68
N HIS A 375 49.61 -55.93 25.90
CA HIS A 375 49.10 -56.51 27.14
C HIS A 375 48.04 -57.58 26.87
N THR A 376 48.40 -58.79 27.27
CA THR A 376 47.53 -59.95 27.41
C THR A 376 46.52 -59.69 28.53
N HIS A 377 45.24 -59.48 28.22
CA HIS A 377 44.14 -60.13 28.97
C HIS A 377 42.78 -59.92 28.31
N THR A 378 42.03 -61.01 28.37
CA THR A 378 40.62 -61.27 28.08
C THR A 378 39.62 -60.21 28.58
N GLN A 379 38.87 -59.57 27.69
CA GLN A 379 37.44 -59.25 27.87
C GLN A 379 36.85 -58.67 26.57
N THR A 380 35.79 -59.31 26.10
CA THR A 380 34.97 -58.88 24.95
C THR A 380 34.00 -57.78 25.40
N HIS A 381 34.32 -56.53 25.08
CA HIS A 381 33.33 -55.45 24.99
C HIS A 381 33.40 -54.86 23.58
N THR A 382 32.32 -55.02 22.82
CA THR A 382 32.11 -54.36 21.53
C THR A 382 31.85 -52.86 21.77
N HIS A 383 32.92 -52.09 21.90
CA HIS A 383 32.90 -50.67 21.55
C HIS A 383 33.62 -50.53 20.22
N HIS A 384 33.09 -49.71 19.31
CA HIS A 384 33.70 -49.39 18.03
C HIS A 384 35.07 -48.73 18.29
N LEU A 385 36.10 -49.58 18.37
CA LEU A 385 37.50 -49.18 18.48
C LEU A 385 37.89 -48.48 17.19
N CYS A 386 38.52 -47.32 17.33
CA CYS A 386 39.25 -46.62 16.28
C CYS A 386 40.43 -47.52 15.85
N VAL A 387 40.21 -48.42 14.89
CA VAL A 387 41.28 -49.26 14.33
C VAL A 387 41.86 -48.52 13.12
N HIS A 388 43.12 -48.11 13.26
CA HIS A 388 43.93 -47.56 12.18
C HIS A 388 44.37 -48.72 11.28
N GLU A 389 43.62 -49.07 10.23
CA GLU A 389 44.12 -49.99 9.21
C GLU A 389 45.05 -49.23 8.26
N GLY A 390 46.36 -49.41 8.46
CA GLY A 390 47.40 -48.99 7.51
C GLY A 390 47.48 -49.98 6.37
N HIS A 391 47.50 -49.47 5.13
CA HIS A 391 47.72 -50.22 3.91
C HIS A 391 49.03 -49.84 3.25
#